data_AF-A0A2V8PCK4-F1
#
_entry.id   AF-A0A2V8PCK4-F1
#
_cell.length_a   1.000
_cell.length_b   1.000
_cell.length_c   1.000
_cell.angle_alpha   90.00
_cell.angle_beta   90.00
_cell.angle_gamma   90.00
#
_symmetry.space_group_name_H-M   'P 1'
#
loop_
_entity.id
_entity.type
_entity.pdbx_description
1 polymer ?
#
loop_
_entity_poly.entity_id
_entity_poly.type
_entity_poly.pdbx_seq_one_letter_code
_entity_poly.pdbx_strand_id
1 'polypeptide(L)'
;MYFFRTGSPPGTAQFGAGYDFFISDSGLVGIGTTAPDNKLTVNGAADKPGGGSWGTFSDERLKNIKGRFTPGLKAVMQLKPLRYEYKPDNALGLKLEGEQVGFSAQAVQRVIPEAVTKNDKGYLLVNNDPIMWTMLNAVKEQQQQIERQQKQIATLMTSNAALNARLRGVEKSLRKNAGSTRRRR
;
A
#
# COMPACT_ATOMS: atom_id res chain seq x y z
N MET A 1 -15.11 -30.06 21.31
CA MET A 1 -13.90 -29.69 20.55
C MET A 1 -13.52 -30.87 19.67
N TYR A 2 -13.34 -30.67 18.37
CA TYR A 2 -12.98 -31.76 17.44
C TYR A 2 -11.58 -31.56 16.89
N PHE A 3 -10.79 -32.65 16.90
CA PHE A 3 -9.44 -32.69 16.37
C PHE A 3 -9.38 -33.73 15.27
N PHE A 4 -8.83 -33.35 14.12
CA PHE A 4 -8.56 -34.27 13.02
C PHE A 4 -7.06 -34.28 12.80
N ARG A 5 -6.47 -35.47 12.96
CA ARG A 5 -5.05 -35.73 12.71
C ARG A 5 -4.96 -36.54 11.43
N THR A 6 -4.15 -36.12 10.47
CA THR A 6 -3.76 -37.05 9.41
C THR A 6 -2.70 -37.99 10.01
N GLY A 7 -2.97 -39.30 10.01
CA GLY A 7 -1.94 -40.28 10.27
C GLY A 7 -0.96 -40.25 9.09
N SER A 8 0.24 -39.72 9.34
CA SER A 8 1.51 -39.69 8.57
C SER A 8 1.64 -40.35 7.16
N PRO A 9 2.56 -39.83 6.32
CA PRO A 9 2.42 -39.50 4.88
C PRO A 9 2.79 -40.64 3.89
N PRO A 10 2.58 -40.51 2.56
CA PRO A 10 3.46 -41.17 1.62
C PRO A 10 4.78 -40.37 1.56
N GLY A 11 5.76 -40.75 2.38
CA GLY A 11 7.15 -40.31 2.26
C GLY A 11 7.70 -39.51 3.44
N THR A 12 8.25 -40.24 4.42
CA THR A 12 9.38 -39.87 5.32
C THR A 12 9.54 -38.39 5.73
N ALA A 13 8.92 -37.97 6.85
CA ALA A 13 9.53 -36.99 7.76
C ALA A 13 8.90 -37.04 9.16
N GLN A 14 9.76 -37.12 10.14
CA GLN A 14 9.57 -37.18 11.58
C GLN A 14 9.17 -35.79 12.13
N PHE A 15 7.91 -35.57 12.53
CA PHE A 15 7.54 -34.40 13.36
C PHE A 15 6.44 -34.74 14.38
N GLY A 16 6.56 -34.16 15.59
CA GLY A 16 5.64 -34.36 16.72
C GLY A 16 4.20 -33.97 16.39
N ALA A 17 3.25 -34.52 17.16
CA ALA A 17 1.80 -34.40 16.92
C ALA A 17 1.32 -32.95 16.69
N GLY A 18 1.33 -32.52 15.43
CA GLY A 18 0.67 -31.31 14.97
C GLY A 18 -0.79 -31.62 14.65
N TYR A 19 -1.68 -30.72 15.05
CA TYR A 19 -3.08 -30.81 14.65
C TYR A 19 -3.24 -30.12 13.30
N ASP A 20 -3.62 -30.86 12.27
CA ASP A 20 -3.75 -30.34 10.91
C ASP A 20 -5.04 -29.53 10.76
N PHE A 21 -6.11 -29.94 11.44
CA PHE A 21 -7.41 -29.27 11.42
C PHE A 21 -8.08 -29.29 12.80
N PHE A 22 -8.62 -28.12 13.19
CA PHE A 22 -9.13 -27.84 14.53
C PHE A 22 -10.45 -27.08 14.46
N ILE A 23 -11.46 -27.50 15.24
CA ILE A 23 -12.71 -26.75 15.46
C ILE A 23 -12.93 -26.54 16.96
N SER A 24 -12.98 -25.28 17.40
CA SER A 24 -13.29 -24.91 18.79
C SER A 24 -14.78 -25.05 19.10
N ASP A 25 -15.12 -25.12 20.40
CA ASP A 25 -16.52 -25.12 20.85
C ASP A 25 -17.25 -23.79 20.54
N SER A 26 -16.51 -22.71 20.25
CA SER A 26 -17.03 -21.43 19.77
C SER A 26 -17.14 -21.32 18.23
N GLY A 27 -16.88 -22.42 17.52
CA GLY A 27 -16.98 -22.50 16.06
C GLY A 27 -15.85 -21.79 15.30
N LEU A 28 -14.68 -21.61 15.92
CA LEU A 28 -13.48 -21.13 15.22
C LEU A 28 -12.79 -22.31 14.54
N VAL A 29 -12.35 -22.12 13.30
CA VAL A 29 -11.67 -23.14 12.50
C VAL A 29 -10.18 -22.80 12.39
N GLY A 30 -9.32 -23.73 12.81
CA GLY A 30 -7.87 -23.64 12.68
C GLY A 30 -7.33 -24.70 11.72
N ILE A 31 -6.44 -24.31 10.80
CA ILE A 31 -5.66 -25.22 9.95
C ILE A 31 -4.18 -25.02 10.28
N GLY A 32 -3.48 -26.08 10.66
CA GLY A 32 -2.09 -25.98 11.16
C GLY A 32 -1.94 -25.26 12.51
N THR A 33 -3.05 -25.02 13.22
CA THR A 33 -3.08 -24.40 14.55
C THR A 33 -4.27 -24.87 15.37
N THR A 34 -4.10 -25.01 16.68
CA THR A 34 -5.19 -25.25 17.66
C THR A 34 -5.64 -23.99 18.38
N ALA A 35 -5.05 -22.85 18.06
CA ALA A 35 -5.35 -21.57 18.70
C ALA A 35 -5.72 -20.51 17.64
N PRO A 36 -6.81 -20.71 16.87
CA PRO A 36 -7.28 -19.73 15.91
C PRO A 36 -7.70 -18.45 16.64
N ASP A 37 -7.38 -17.32 16.02
CA ASP A 37 -7.69 -15.97 16.51
C ASP A 37 -8.74 -15.25 15.64
N ASN A 38 -9.25 -15.92 14.59
CA ASN A 38 -10.37 -15.50 13.76
C ASN A 38 -11.30 -16.69 13.45
N LYS A 39 -12.44 -16.43 12.80
CA LYS A 39 -13.39 -17.49 12.39
C LYS A 39 -12.70 -18.59 11.56
N LEU A 40 -11.73 -18.20 10.75
CA LEU A 40 -10.81 -19.10 10.07
C LEU A 40 -9.38 -18.56 10.25
N THR A 41 -8.49 -19.37 10.82
CA THR A 41 -7.05 -19.09 10.90
C THR A 41 -6.31 -20.25 10.22
N VAL A 42 -5.46 -19.93 9.24
CA VAL A 42 -4.55 -20.90 8.61
C VAL A 42 -3.12 -20.50 8.99
N ASN A 43 -2.43 -21.39 9.69
CA ASN A 43 -1.01 -21.22 10.03
C ASN A 43 -0.17 -21.99 9.01
N GLY A 44 0.08 -21.34 7.87
CA GLY A 44 0.76 -21.93 6.72
C GLY A 44 0.28 -21.27 5.42
N ALA A 45 0.55 -21.91 4.28
CA ALA A 45 0.05 -21.48 2.98
C ALA A 45 -1.37 -21.99 2.73
N ALA A 46 -2.18 -21.21 2.01
CA ALA A 46 -3.51 -21.60 1.54
C ALA A 46 -3.69 -21.17 0.09
N ASP A 47 -4.05 -22.13 -0.76
CA ASP A 47 -4.30 -21.87 -2.18
C ASP A 47 -5.79 -21.69 -2.46
N LYS A 48 -6.11 -20.68 -3.27
CA LYS A 48 -7.41 -20.50 -3.90
C LYS A 48 -7.22 -20.68 -5.41
N PRO A 49 -7.43 -21.89 -5.98
CA PRO A 49 -7.29 -22.12 -7.43
C PRO A 49 -8.15 -21.16 -8.25
N GLY A 50 -7.57 -20.55 -9.28
CA GLY A 50 -8.20 -19.46 -10.06
C GLY A 50 -8.31 -18.13 -9.29
N GLY A 51 -7.45 -17.92 -8.29
CA GLY A 51 -7.58 -16.96 -7.18
C GLY A 51 -7.75 -15.47 -7.50
N GLY A 52 -7.88 -14.71 -6.41
CA GLY A 52 -8.15 -13.27 -6.37
C GLY A 52 -8.47 -12.85 -4.93
N SER A 53 -8.84 -11.58 -4.71
CA SER A 53 -9.30 -11.12 -3.39
C SER A 53 -10.48 -11.94 -2.88
N TRP A 54 -10.61 -12.05 -1.56
CA TRP A 54 -11.85 -12.53 -0.96
C TRP A 54 -13.00 -11.64 -1.43
N GLY A 55 -14.07 -12.24 -1.95
CA GLY A 55 -15.26 -11.50 -2.32
C GLY A 55 -15.85 -10.83 -1.08
N THR A 56 -15.98 -9.50 -1.10
CA THR A 56 -16.59 -8.73 -0.03
C THR A 56 -17.88 -8.09 -0.54
N PHE A 57 -18.95 -8.13 0.25
CA PHE A 57 -20.20 -7.45 -0.10
C PHE A 57 -19.97 -5.95 -0.12
N SER A 58 -20.12 -5.33 -1.30
CA SER A 58 -19.80 -3.92 -1.51
C SER A 58 -20.96 -3.09 -2.07
N ASP A 59 -22.15 -3.69 -2.22
CA ASP A 59 -23.37 -2.99 -2.66
C ASP A 59 -23.74 -1.86 -1.69
N GLU A 60 -24.04 -0.66 -2.21
CA GLU A 60 -24.38 0.51 -1.39
C GLU A 60 -25.64 0.31 -0.56
N ARG A 61 -26.59 -0.51 -1.01
CA ARG A 61 -27.82 -0.83 -0.26
C ARG A 61 -27.56 -1.60 1.03
N LEU A 62 -26.41 -2.26 1.12
CA LEU A 62 -25.96 -3.00 2.30
C LEU A 62 -25.10 -2.13 3.24
N LYS A 63 -24.89 -0.85 2.92
CA LYS A 63 -23.96 0.02 3.63
C LYS A 63 -24.65 1.25 4.20
N ASN A 64 -24.25 1.63 5.41
CA ASN A 64 -24.50 2.95 5.96
C ASN A 64 -23.24 3.81 5.72
N ILE A 65 -23.23 4.60 4.63
CA ILE A 65 -22.06 5.37 4.21
C ILE A 65 -21.72 6.44 5.25
N LYS A 66 -20.52 6.36 5.85
CA LYS A 66 -20.07 7.23 6.95
C LYS A 66 -19.19 8.40 6.55
N GLY A 67 -18.80 8.51 5.28
CA GLY A 67 -17.93 9.58 4.80
C GLY A 67 -16.90 9.10 3.78
N ARG A 68 -15.94 9.97 3.47
CA ARG A 68 -14.85 9.69 2.53
C ARG A 68 -13.62 9.19 3.28
N PHE A 69 -12.92 8.23 2.68
CA PHE A 69 -11.58 7.85 3.08
C PHE A 69 -10.56 8.76 2.37
N THR A 70 -9.83 9.57 3.12
CA THR A 70 -9.00 10.66 2.61
C THR A 70 -7.48 10.52 2.73
N PRO A 71 -6.88 9.56 3.47
CA PRO A 71 -5.43 9.36 3.41
C PRO A 71 -4.95 9.21 1.96
N GLY A 72 -3.83 9.86 1.62
CA GLY A 72 -3.32 9.98 0.26
C GLY A 72 -1.79 10.02 0.21
N LEU A 73 -1.21 10.87 -0.64
CA LEU A 73 0.23 10.88 -0.95
C LEU A 73 1.09 11.08 0.31
N LYS A 74 0.69 12.00 1.19
CA LYS A 74 1.43 12.25 2.44
C LYS A 74 1.52 11.01 3.34
N ALA A 75 0.48 10.19 3.37
CA ALA A 75 0.45 8.97 4.18
C ALA A 75 1.31 7.87 3.55
N VAL A 76 1.12 7.58 2.26
CA VAL A 76 1.88 6.50 1.59
C VAL A 76 3.39 6.76 1.62
N MET A 77 3.82 8.03 1.50
CA MET A 77 5.24 8.40 1.54
C MET A 77 5.92 8.16 2.91
N GLN A 78 5.14 7.95 3.98
CA GLN A 78 5.68 7.60 5.30
C GLN A 78 5.80 6.09 5.52
N LEU A 79 5.13 5.28 4.70
CA LEU A 79 5.19 3.83 4.80
C LEU A 79 6.51 3.31 4.26
N LYS A 80 7.08 2.33 4.95
CA LYS A 80 8.33 1.67 4.56
C LYS A 80 8.08 0.17 4.49
N PRO A 81 8.06 -0.43 3.29
CA PRO A 81 8.08 -1.87 3.15
C PRO A 81 9.34 -2.43 3.80
N LEU A 82 9.22 -3.61 4.38
CA LEU A 82 10.32 -4.35 4.98
C LEU A 82 10.30 -5.80 4.50
N ARG A 83 11.46 -6.44 4.59
CA ARG A 83 11.62 -7.88 4.44
C ARG A 83 11.69 -8.50 5.83
N TYR A 84 11.01 -9.62 6.05
CA TYR A 84 11.00 -10.29 7.35
C TYR A 84 10.81 -11.79 7.23
N GLU A 85 11.22 -12.49 8.27
CA GLU A 85 10.85 -13.87 8.56
C GLU A 85 10.21 -13.91 9.94
N TYR A 86 9.32 -14.88 10.19
CA TYR A 86 8.79 -15.08 11.53
C TYR A 86 9.87 -15.66 12.43
N LYS A 87 9.96 -15.17 13.68
CA LYS A 87 10.88 -15.75 14.67
C LYS A 87 10.49 -17.21 14.92
N PRO A 88 11.45 -18.15 15.00
CA PRO A 88 11.15 -19.57 15.25
C PRO A 88 10.35 -19.82 16.54
N ASP A 89 10.57 -19.00 17.56
CA ASP A 89 9.98 -19.08 18.90
C ASP A 89 8.93 -17.99 19.18
N ASN A 90 8.29 -17.45 18.13
CA ASN A 90 7.28 -16.42 18.33
C ASN A 90 6.10 -16.94 19.17
N ALA A 91 5.59 -16.08 20.06
CA ALA A 91 4.55 -16.42 21.04
C ALA A 91 3.19 -16.86 20.44
N LEU A 92 2.99 -16.65 19.14
CA LEU A 92 1.81 -17.10 18.41
C LEU A 92 2.01 -18.43 17.67
N GLY A 93 3.23 -18.99 17.69
CA GLY A 93 3.56 -20.23 16.99
C GLY A 93 3.38 -20.13 15.46
N LEU A 94 3.48 -18.91 14.90
CA LEU A 94 3.33 -18.67 13.47
C LEU A 94 4.49 -19.31 12.72
N LYS A 95 4.18 -20.06 11.67
CA LYS A 95 5.16 -20.77 10.85
C LYS A 95 4.94 -20.43 9.39
N LEU A 96 5.96 -19.81 8.81
CA LEU A 96 6.04 -19.60 7.37
C LEU A 96 7.52 -19.61 7.00
N GLU A 97 7.89 -20.46 6.06
CA GLU A 97 9.27 -20.58 5.59
C GLU A 97 9.60 -19.48 4.57
N GLY A 98 10.84 -19.01 4.62
CA GLY A 98 11.39 -18.05 3.67
C GLY A 98 11.01 -16.59 3.92
N GLU A 99 11.76 -15.72 3.25
CA GLU A 99 11.62 -14.27 3.34
C GLU A 99 10.26 -13.78 2.80
N GLN A 100 9.61 -12.92 3.58
CA GLN A 100 8.36 -12.26 3.25
C GLN A 100 8.57 -10.76 3.07
N VAL A 101 7.75 -10.13 2.22
CA VAL A 101 7.69 -8.67 2.08
C VAL A 101 6.40 -8.16 2.70
N GLY A 102 6.50 -7.14 3.54
CA GLY A 102 5.34 -6.56 4.20
C GLY A 102 5.64 -5.25 4.91
N PHE A 103 4.85 -4.94 5.94
CA PHE A 103 4.99 -3.73 6.73
C PHE A 103 5.05 -4.05 8.22
N SER A 104 5.69 -3.17 8.99
CA SER A 104 5.51 -3.13 10.44
C SER A 104 4.10 -2.62 10.74
N ALA A 105 3.26 -3.44 11.37
CA ALA A 105 1.92 -3.04 11.76
C ALA A 105 1.91 -1.79 12.66
N GLN A 106 2.92 -1.62 13.52
CA GLN A 106 3.06 -0.44 14.39
C GLN A 106 3.40 0.83 13.60
N ALA A 107 4.16 0.70 12.50
CA ALA A 107 4.44 1.82 11.61
C ALA A 107 3.20 2.18 10.79
N VAL A 108 2.50 1.18 10.24
CA VAL A 108 1.22 1.39 9.54
C VAL A 108 0.20 2.06 10.46
N GLN A 109 0.03 1.58 11.70
CA GLN A 109 -0.95 2.12 12.64
C GLN A 109 -0.78 3.61 12.94
N ARG A 110 0.47 4.11 12.95
CA ARG A 110 0.76 5.54 13.15
C ARG A 110 0.38 6.42 11.96
N VAL A 111 0.28 5.83 10.77
CA VAL A 111 0.10 6.56 9.50
C VAL A 111 -1.31 6.34 8.92
N ILE A 112 -1.82 5.12 8.97
CA ILE A 112 -3.13 4.67 8.49
C ILE A 112 -3.71 3.73 9.56
N PRO A 113 -4.23 4.27 10.68
CA PRO A 113 -4.74 3.44 11.78
C PRO A 113 -5.86 2.48 11.37
N GLU A 114 -6.67 2.83 10.38
CA GLU A 114 -7.76 2.01 9.84
C GLU A 114 -7.26 0.72 9.17
N ALA A 115 -6.00 0.69 8.74
CA ALA A 115 -5.36 -0.50 8.17
C ALA A 115 -4.91 -1.50 9.24
N VAL A 116 -5.07 -1.21 10.53
CA VAL A 116 -4.53 -2.05 11.60
C VAL A 116 -5.61 -2.41 12.60
N THR A 117 -5.79 -3.71 12.79
CA THR A 117 -6.62 -4.25 13.87
C THR A 117 -5.73 -4.93 14.92
N LYS A 118 -6.32 -5.29 16.04
CA LYS A 118 -5.65 -5.98 17.15
C LYS A 118 -6.47 -7.22 17.49
N ASN A 119 -5.84 -8.37 17.62
CA ASN A 119 -6.52 -9.58 18.10
C ASN A 119 -6.67 -9.56 19.64
N ASP A 120 -7.40 -10.52 20.17
CA ASP A 120 -7.69 -10.64 21.61
C ASP A 120 -6.43 -10.79 22.48
N LYS A 121 -5.31 -11.21 21.87
CA LYS A 121 -4.01 -11.37 22.54
C LYS A 121 -3.14 -10.11 22.46
N GLY A 122 -3.62 -9.04 21.85
CA GLY A 122 -2.92 -7.76 21.75
C GLY A 122 -1.97 -7.61 20.56
N TYR A 123 -1.86 -8.62 19.68
CA TYR A 123 -1.03 -8.56 18.48
C TYR A 123 -1.75 -7.82 17.36
N LEU A 124 -0.99 -7.06 16.57
CA LEU A 124 -1.52 -6.24 15.49
C LEU A 124 -1.58 -7.03 14.18
N LEU A 125 -2.67 -6.86 13.45
CA LEU A 125 -2.88 -7.43 12.12
C LEU A 125 -3.03 -6.29 11.11
N VAL A 126 -2.49 -6.47 9.91
CA VAL A 126 -2.59 -5.48 8.83
C VAL A 126 -3.68 -5.89 7.86
N ASN A 127 -4.66 -5.01 7.66
CA ASN A 127 -5.58 -5.04 6.54
C ASN A 127 -5.00 -4.19 5.40
N ASN A 128 -4.78 -4.82 4.24
CA ASN A 128 -4.18 -4.14 3.09
C ASN A 128 -5.15 -3.17 2.38
N ASP A 129 -6.47 -3.32 2.55
CA ASP A 129 -7.45 -2.52 1.80
C ASP A 129 -7.29 -1.00 2.02
N PRO A 130 -7.21 -0.48 3.26
CA PRO A 130 -7.04 0.96 3.46
C PRO A 130 -5.69 1.48 2.93
N ILE A 131 -4.65 0.64 2.90
CA ILE A 131 -3.37 0.97 2.26
C ILE A 131 -3.57 1.11 0.74
N MET A 132 -4.29 0.18 0.11
CA MET A 132 -4.63 0.27 -1.32
C MET A 132 -5.45 1.52 -1.66
N TRP A 133 -6.46 1.85 -0.86
CA TRP A 133 -7.25 3.07 -1.06
C TRP A 133 -6.42 4.34 -0.84
N THR A 134 -5.46 4.29 0.08
CA THR A 134 -4.50 5.40 0.29
C THR A 134 -3.62 5.59 -0.94
N MET A 135 -3.13 4.50 -1.54
CA MET A 135 -2.37 4.55 -2.79
C MET A 135 -3.20 5.10 -3.94
N LEU A 136 -4.48 4.71 -4.07
CA LEU A 136 -5.40 5.28 -5.06
C LEU A 136 -5.53 6.80 -4.92
N ASN A 137 -5.73 7.29 -3.70
CA ASN A 137 -5.81 8.72 -3.42
C ASN A 137 -4.48 9.42 -3.74
N ALA A 138 -3.34 8.82 -3.39
CA ALA A 138 -2.01 9.32 -3.71
C ALA A 138 -1.79 9.48 -5.23
N VAL A 139 -2.21 8.51 -6.04
CA VAL A 139 -2.12 8.57 -7.51
C VAL A 139 -2.97 9.72 -8.05
N LYS A 140 -4.19 9.92 -7.52
CA LYS A 140 -5.04 11.06 -7.90
C LYS A 140 -4.41 12.40 -7.54
N GLU A 141 -3.82 12.51 -6.35
CA GLU A 141 -3.10 13.72 -5.92
C GLU A 141 -1.88 14.00 -6.80
N GLN A 142 -1.12 12.96 -7.16
CA GLN A 142 0.01 13.06 -8.09
C GLN A 142 -0.44 13.53 -9.47
N GLN A 143 -1.54 12.97 -10.02
CA GLN A 143 -2.09 13.41 -11.30
C GLN A 143 -2.43 14.91 -11.31
N GLN A 144 -3.04 15.41 -10.23
CA GLN A 144 -3.30 16.84 -10.09
C GLN A 144 -2.02 17.68 -9.99
N GLN A 145 -0.96 17.17 -9.37
CA GLN A 145 0.34 17.86 -9.33
C GLN A 145 0.96 17.94 -10.73
N ILE A 146 0.90 16.86 -11.50
CA ILE A 146 1.39 16.80 -12.89
C ILE A 146 0.66 17.84 -13.76
N GLU A 147 -0.66 17.90 -13.69
CA GLU A 147 -1.45 18.88 -14.44
C GLU A 147 -1.11 20.33 -14.06
N ARG A 148 -0.90 20.60 -12.77
CA ARG A 148 -0.46 21.93 -12.30
C ARG A 148 0.92 22.28 -12.83
N GLN A 149 1.86 21.35 -12.78
CA GLN A 149 3.22 21.54 -13.29
C GLN A 149 3.22 21.78 -14.81
N GLN A 150 2.43 21.02 -15.57
CA GLN A 150 2.29 21.21 -17.02
C GLN A 150 1.76 22.61 -17.36
N LYS A 151 0.75 23.11 -16.62
CA LYS A 151 0.24 24.48 -16.79
C LYS A 151 1.32 25.52 -16.50
N GLN A 152 2.08 25.35 -15.43
CA GLN A 152 3.19 26.25 -15.10
C GLN A 152 4.26 26.26 -16.18
N ILE A 153 4.65 25.08 -16.69
CA ILE A 153 5.59 24.95 -17.81
C ILE A 153 5.09 25.71 -19.04
N ALA A 154 3.82 25.53 -19.41
CA ALA A 154 3.23 26.25 -20.54
C ALA A 154 3.30 27.78 -20.36
N THR A 155 2.91 28.29 -19.18
CA THR A 155 2.97 29.73 -18.87
C THR A 155 4.41 30.27 -18.92
N LEU A 156 5.38 29.52 -18.38
CA LEU A 156 6.79 29.91 -18.41
C LEU A 156 7.33 29.92 -19.85
N MET A 157 6.95 28.97 -20.69
CA MET A 157 7.33 28.94 -22.10
C MET A 157 6.78 30.16 -22.85
N THR A 158 5.51 30.52 -22.65
CA THR A 158 4.92 31.73 -23.25
C THR A 158 5.65 32.99 -22.79
N SER A 159 5.95 33.08 -21.49
CA SER A 159 6.66 34.24 -20.92
C SER A 159 8.08 34.36 -21.48
N ASN A 160 8.82 33.25 -21.58
CA ASN A 160 10.15 33.22 -22.18
C ASN A 160 10.12 33.61 -23.67
N ALA A 161 9.13 33.14 -24.44
CA ALA A 161 8.96 33.53 -25.84
C ALA A 161 8.73 35.04 -25.99
N ALA A 162 7.87 35.62 -25.14
CA ALA A 162 7.60 37.06 -25.13
C ALA A 162 8.84 37.88 -24.73
N LEU A 163 9.59 37.45 -23.72
CA LEU A 163 10.84 38.09 -23.30
C LEU A 163 11.89 38.05 -24.41
N ASN A 164 12.05 36.90 -25.08
CA ASN A 164 12.97 36.77 -26.21
C ASN A 164 12.59 37.69 -27.38
N ALA A 165 11.30 37.84 -27.67
CA ALA A 165 10.83 38.78 -28.69
C ALA A 165 11.14 40.24 -28.32
N ARG A 166 10.91 40.63 -27.05
CA ARG A 166 11.25 41.97 -26.54
C ARG A 166 12.75 42.23 -26.62
N LEU A 167 13.59 41.26 -26.22
CA LEU A 167 15.04 41.37 -26.27
C LEU A 167 15.52 41.62 -27.71
N ARG A 168 15.05 40.84 -28.68
CA ARG A 168 15.35 41.07 -30.11
C ARG A 168 14.92 42.46 -30.59
N GLY A 169 13.76 42.95 -30.14
CA GLY A 169 13.28 44.29 -30.43
C GLY A 169 14.22 45.38 -29.91
N VAL A 170 14.66 45.24 -28.65
CA VAL A 170 15.62 46.14 -28.02
C VAL A 170 16.97 46.10 -28.75
N GLU A 171 17.51 44.92 -29.04
CA GLU A 171 18.77 44.74 -29.78
C GLU A 171 18.71 45.41 -31.16
N LYS A 172 17.60 45.27 -31.88
CA LYS A 172 17.39 45.94 -33.17
C LYS A 172 17.37 47.47 -33.04
N SER A 173 16.72 47.99 -31.99
CA SER A 173 16.67 49.43 -31.73
C SER A 173 18.05 50.02 -31.41
N LEU A 174 18.84 49.31 -30.59
CA LEU A 174 20.21 49.72 -30.23
C LEU A 174 21.12 49.75 -31.45
N ARG A 175 21.05 48.74 -32.33
CA ARG A 175 21.81 48.71 -33.59
C ARG A 175 21.46 49.87 -34.52
N LYS A 176 20.16 50.20 -34.66
CA LYS A 176 19.72 51.33 -35.48
C LYS A 176 20.26 52.67 -34.95
N ASN A 177 20.20 52.87 -33.64
CA ASN A 177 20.70 54.09 -33.01
C ASN A 177 22.22 54.24 -33.18
N ALA A 178 22.99 53.17 -32.95
CA ALA A 178 24.45 53.16 -33.15
C ALA A 178 24.86 53.50 -34.60
N GLY A 179 24.13 52.99 -35.60
CA GLY A 179 24.36 53.32 -37.01
C GLY A 179 24.03 54.78 -37.36
N SER A 180 23.00 55.36 -36.75
CA SER A 180 22.61 56.76 -36.98
C SER A 180 23.63 57.77 -36.44
N THR A 181 24.22 57.49 -35.28
CA THR A 181 25.23 58.35 -34.65
C THR A 181 26.53 58.39 -35.45
N ARG A 182 26.89 57.29 -36.10
CA ARG A 182 28.12 57.18 -36.92
C ARG A 182 28.01 57.87 -38.29
N ARG A 183 26.78 58.12 -38.77
CA ARG A 183 26.49 58.77 -40.06
C ARG A 183 26.37 60.30 -39.95
N ARG A 184 26.33 60.82 -38.73
CA ARG A 184 26.22 62.26 -38.38
C ARG A 184 27.56 62.88 -37.97
N ARG A 185 28.64 62.12 -37.98
CA ARG A 185 30.02 62.58 -37.79
C ARG A 185 30.77 62.41 -39.10
#